data_AF-A0A6G0WTS9-F1
#
_entry.id   AF-A0A6G0WTS9-F1
#
_cell.length_a   1.000
_cell.length_b   1.000
_cell.length_c   1.000
_cell.angle_alpha   90.00
_cell.angle_beta   90.00
_cell.angle_gamma   90.00
#
_symmetry.space_group_name_H-M   'P 1'
#
loop_
_entity.id
_entity.type
_entity.pdbx_description
1 polymer ?
#
loop_
_entity_poly.entity_id
_entity_poly.type
_entity_poly.pdbx_seq_one_letter_code
_entity_poly.pdbx_strand_id
1 'polypeptide(L)'
;MAYLTEPIPGGVAPMPPLTWNTFEEYVNTTVSHFQRVFNNDTLKPGQFSTRDLCTNSYGMRHDMAMPFEIAEHDVVDYLIRMPAAMFFGQGMRTFAVNFLTSNATRRMEFQPWQWCQHDLVLTIPIGDFCVWIEETKPHEYTVWGAASTFETPESIWVLWKSYYRHYRVLLSNLQRIGIAPEYVRYQIVVGEPTYAILCDPIVAFGMALDTWLGVAYRALAIIGVTQFQDVWLYISGCMYMSQCVRQDDRDDILPNYRFVYVCFGFLSKRIFSSVVKWRRWEASFAPVDPALLSICAYLYSGPLLSVMGSTRLVSLFYQLWGIFLPPDRRDQAVEGITATIAVSVLMCLLPLLFPLTLLSTTNNMETAQIQSSPFDTFAKSQRAPVFLQRLESFDLAQPHDAQTRKELKRGGAPQTLL
;
A
#
# COMPACT_ATOMS: atom_id res chain seq x y z
N MET A 1 -7.78 7.18 7.38
CA MET A 1 -7.67 5.73 7.43
C MET A 1 -6.57 5.36 8.38
N ALA A 2 -5.30 5.73 8.24
CA ALA A 2 -4.34 5.56 9.36
C ALA A 2 -4.94 6.07 10.69
N TYR A 3 -5.43 7.32 10.78
CA TYR A 3 -6.13 7.78 12.00
C TYR A 3 -7.65 7.52 12.09
N LEU A 4 -8.25 6.79 11.14
CA LEU A 4 -9.68 6.35 11.24
C LEU A 4 -9.78 4.87 11.65
N THR A 5 -8.76 4.09 11.32
CA THR A 5 -8.59 2.67 11.62
C THR A 5 -7.35 2.45 12.48
N GLU A 6 -6.76 3.48 13.07
CA GLU A 6 -5.81 3.31 14.16
C GLU A 6 -6.38 4.12 15.31
N PRO A 7 -6.42 3.53 16.51
CA PRO A 7 -6.73 4.27 17.72
C PRO A 7 -5.79 5.47 17.88
N ILE A 8 -6.28 6.49 18.59
CA ILE A 8 -5.48 7.66 18.93
C ILE A 8 -4.31 7.18 19.82
N PRO A 9 -3.08 7.69 19.63
CA PRO A 9 -1.93 7.30 20.45
C PRO A 9 -2.26 7.41 21.95
N GLY A 10 -2.03 6.32 22.69
CA GLY A 10 -2.33 6.23 24.12
C GLY A 10 -3.81 5.92 24.45
N GLY A 11 -4.65 5.70 23.44
CA GLY A 11 -6.04 5.26 23.57
C GLY A 11 -6.22 3.75 23.65
N VAL A 12 -5.16 2.97 23.44
CA VAL A 12 -5.16 1.51 23.53
C VAL A 12 -4.62 1.06 24.88
N ALA A 13 -5.22 0.02 25.45
CA ALA A 13 -4.71 -0.60 26.65
C ALA A 13 -3.27 -1.12 26.44
N PRO A 14 -2.37 -0.94 27.42
CA PRO A 14 -1.01 -1.44 27.33
C PRO A 14 -0.98 -2.96 27.13
N MET A 15 0.03 -3.42 26.39
CA MET A 15 0.27 -4.85 26.12
C MET A 15 0.24 -5.67 27.43
N PRO A 16 -0.58 -6.73 27.53
CA PRO A 16 -0.50 -7.66 28.64
C PRO A 16 0.90 -8.31 28.67
N PRO A 17 1.50 -8.55 29.84
CA PRO A 17 2.79 -9.25 29.87
C PRO A 17 2.65 -10.64 29.24
N LEU A 18 3.43 -10.92 28.18
CA LEU A 18 3.45 -12.19 27.44
C LEU A 18 4.09 -13.35 28.24
N THR A 19 4.06 -13.28 29.58
CA THR A 19 4.66 -14.29 30.44
C THR A 19 3.61 -15.35 30.78
N TRP A 20 3.44 -16.31 29.87
CA TRP A 20 2.73 -17.56 30.16
C TRP A 20 3.72 -18.65 30.56
N ASN A 21 3.31 -19.54 31.46
CA ASN A 21 4.18 -20.64 31.89
C ASN A 21 4.30 -21.71 30.81
N THR A 22 3.25 -21.88 29.99
CA THR A 22 3.20 -22.79 28.86
C THR A 22 2.45 -22.19 27.67
N PHE A 23 2.73 -22.69 26.47
CA PHE A 23 2.02 -22.28 25.26
C PHE A 23 0.53 -22.67 25.27
N GLU A 24 0.19 -23.78 25.93
CA GLU A 24 -1.21 -24.21 26.08
C GLU A 24 -2.01 -23.24 26.97
N GLU A 25 -1.40 -22.75 28.05
CA GLU A 25 -1.99 -21.72 28.90
C GLU A 25 -2.24 -20.42 28.11
N TYR A 26 -1.29 -20.04 27.27
CA TYR A 26 -1.44 -18.93 26.33
C TYR A 26 -2.63 -19.14 25.39
N VAL A 27 -2.69 -20.26 24.66
CA VAL A 27 -3.78 -20.55 23.71
C VAL A 27 -5.13 -20.48 24.41
N ASN A 28 -5.29 -21.19 25.53
CA ASN A 28 -6.57 -21.23 26.24
C ASN A 28 -6.99 -19.84 26.74
N THR A 29 -6.07 -19.06 27.28
CA THR A 29 -6.36 -17.71 27.81
C THR A 29 -6.72 -16.74 26.70
N THR A 30 -5.95 -16.74 25.60
CA THR A 30 -6.09 -15.79 24.50
C THR A 30 -7.33 -16.09 23.66
N VAL A 31 -7.61 -17.38 23.36
CA VAL A 31 -8.87 -17.76 22.70
C VAL A 31 -10.07 -17.39 23.56
N SER A 32 -10.04 -17.69 24.86
CA SER A 32 -11.14 -17.33 25.78
C SER A 32 -11.35 -15.81 25.89
N HIS A 33 -10.29 -15.02 25.72
CA HIS A 33 -10.42 -13.57 25.59
C HIS A 33 -11.12 -13.20 24.29
N PHE A 34 -10.65 -13.70 23.14
CA PHE A 34 -11.26 -13.38 21.85
C PHE A 34 -12.70 -13.87 21.70
N GLN A 35 -13.06 -15.05 22.23
CA GLN A 35 -14.45 -15.54 22.22
C GLN A 35 -15.38 -14.67 23.07
N ARG A 36 -14.87 -14.02 24.13
CA ARG A 36 -15.67 -13.06 24.91
C ARG A 36 -15.93 -11.76 24.14
N VAL A 37 -14.96 -11.31 23.35
CA VAL A 37 -15.06 -10.08 22.53
C VAL A 37 -15.85 -10.34 21.25
N PHE A 38 -15.58 -11.46 20.58
CA PHE A 38 -16.15 -11.85 19.30
C PHE A 38 -17.02 -13.09 19.48
N ASN A 39 -18.33 -12.88 19.41
CA ASN A 39 -19.35 -13.91 19.54
C ASN A 39 -20.56 -13.54 18.66
N ASN A 40 -21.62 -14.33 18.76
CA ASN A 40 -22.83 -14.12 17.95
C ASN A 40 -23.58 -12.81 18.27
N ASP A 41 -23.36 -12.21 19.45
CA ASP A 41 -23.95 -10.92 19.81
C ASP A 41 -23.16 -9.75 19.17
N THR A 42 -21.82 -9.87 19.09
CA THR A 42 -20.96 -8.82 18.53
C THR A 42 -20.79 -8.90 17.01
N LEU A 43 -20.82 -10.10 16.42
CA LEU A 43 -20.91 -10.30 14.96
C LEU A 43 -22.30 -10.83 14.58
N LYS A 44 -23.17 -9.91 14.16
CA LYS A 44 -24.53 -10.24 13.70
C LYS A 44 -24.51 -11.26 12.55
N PRO A 45 -25.56 -12.07 12.37
CA PRO A 45 -25.68 -12.96 11.22
C PRO A 45 -25.52 -12.20 9.90
N GLY A 46 -24.73 -12.74 8.97
CA GLY A 46 -24.40 -12.10 7.69
C GLY A 46 -23.26 -11.07 7.74
N GLN A 47 -22.73 -10.76 8.93
CA GLN A 47 -21.51 -9.99 9.09
C GLN A 47 -20.31 -10.94 9.15
N PHE A 48 -19.30 -10.66 8.32
CA PHE A 48 -18.09 -11.50 8.18
C PHE A 48 -16.94 -11.04 9.07
N SER A 49 -16.93 -9.75 9.43
CA SER A 49 -15.87 -9.19 10.26
C SER A 49 -16.35 -8.01 11.08
N THR A 50 -15.66 -7.75 12.19
CA THR A 50 -15.87 -6.56 12.99
C THR A 50 -14.57 -6.19 13.69
N ARG A 51 -14.50 -4.96 14.17
CA ARG A 51 -13.38 -4.50 14.96
C ARG A 51 -13.87 -3.97 16.29
N ASP A 52 -13.19 -4.38 17.36
CA ASP A 52 -13.34 -3.75 18.65
C ASP A 52 -12.21 -2.75 18.88
N LEU A 53 -12.57 -1.47 19.01
CA LEU A 53 -11.61 -0.39 19.23
C LEU A 53 -11.08 -0.38 20.67
N CYS A 54 -11.84 -0.91 21.63
CA CYS A 54 -11.44 -0.89 23.04
C CYS A 54 -10.27 -1.84 23.31
N THR A 55 -10.32 -3.03 22.71
CA THR A 55 -9.25 -4.03 22.82
C THR A 55 -8.25 -3.96 21.65
N ASN A 56 -8.44 -3.03 20.71
CA ASN A 56 -7.71 -2.94 19.44
C ASN A 56 -7.58 -4.30 18.75
N SER A 57 -8.70 -5.02 18.69
CA SER A 57 -8.77 -6.35 18.13
C SER A 57 -9.75 -6.41 16.96
N TYR A 58 -9.55 -7.40 16.12
CA TYR A 58 -10.30 -7.61 14.90
C TYR A 58 -10.78 -9.06 14.86
N GLY A 59 -12.09 -9.26 14.66
CA GLY A 59 -12.72 -10.56 14.58
C GLY A 59 -13.27 -10.86 13.18
N MET A 60 -13.20 -12.11 12.77
CA MET A 60 -13.65 -12.63 11.48
C MET A 60 -14.42 -13.93 11.69
N ARG A 61 -15.44 -14.15 10.86
CA ARG A 61 -16.25 -15.37 10.87
C ARG A 61 -16.55 -15.81 9.44
N HIS A 62 -16.16 -17.03 9.09
CA HIS A 62 -16.48 -17.67 7.82
C HIS A 62 -17.24 -18.97 8.08
N ASP A 63 -18.41 -19.12 7.46
CA ASP A 63 -19.13 -20.39 7.45
C ASP A 63 -18.62 -21.25 6.28
N MET A 64 -18.23 -22.49 6.59
CA MET A 64 -17.62 -23.42 5.66
C MET A 64 -18.38 -24.74 5.68
N ALA A 65 -18.96 -25.10 4.53
CA ALA A 65 -19.48 -26.45 4.31
C ALA A 65 -18.29 -27.38 4.05
N MET A 66 -18.17 -28.45 4.84
CA MET A 66 -17.07 -29.41 4.71
C MET A 66 -17.63 -30.81 4.47
N PRO A 67 -17.10 -31.55 3.48
CA PRO A 67 -17.51 -32.93 3.27
C PRO A 67 -17.08 -33.82 4.46
N PHE A 68 -17.65 -35.03 4.51
CA PHE A 68 -17.34 -36.03 5.53
C PHE A 68 -15.82 -36.32 5.60
N GLU A 69 -15.17 -36.32 4.44
CA GLU A 69 -13.73 -36.49 4.26
C GLU A 69 -13.26 -35.56 3.14
N ILE A 70 -12.10 -34.93 3.32
CA ILE A 70 -11.47 -34.06 2.32
C ILE A 70 -10.28 -34.82 1.74
N ALA A 71 -10.22 -34.92 0.41
CA ALA A 71 -9.09 -35.56 -0.24
C ALA A 71 -7.80 -34.77 -0.01
N GLU A 72 -6.67 -35.46 0.14
CA GLU A 72 -5.38 -34.83 0.47
C GLU A 72 -4.99 -33.69 -0.50
N HIS A 73 -5.29 -33.85 -1.79
CA HIS A 73 -4.98 -32.85 -2.82
C HIS A 73 -5.82 -31.57 -2.73
N ASP A 74 -6.98 -31.63 -2.07
CA ASP A 74 -7.91 -30.51 -1.90
C ASP A 74 -7.68 -29.74 -0.59
N VAL A 75 -6.92 -30.30 0.37
CA VAL A 75 -6.71 -29.72 1.71
C VAL A 75 -6.21 -28.28 1.62
N VAL A 76 -5.29 -27.98 0.71
CA VAL A 76 -4.77 -26.63 0.51
C VAL A 76 -5.87 -25.67 0.06
N ASP A 77 -6.77 -26.12 -0.81
CA ASP A 77 -7.83 -25.28 -1.37
C ASP A 77 -8.93 -24.99 -0.32
N TYR A 78 -9.10 -25.87 0.68
CA TYR A 78 -9.91 -25.57 1.87
C TYR A 78 -9.16 -24.68 2.88
N LEU A 79 -7.87 -24.91 3.10
CA LEU A 79 -7.05 -24.12 4.01
C LEU A 79 -7.05 -22.64 3.63
N ILE A 80 -6.88 -22.31 2.34
CA ILE A 80 -6.85 -20.91 1.88
C ILE A 80 -8.19 -20.17 2.01
N ARG A 81 -9.29 -20.91 2.22
CA ARG A 81 -10.63 -20.32 2.43
C ARG A 81 -10.89 -19.96 3.88
N MET A 82 -10.06 -20.44 4.81
CA MET A 82 -10.13 -20.07 6.21
C MET A 82 -9.80 -18.56 6.38
N PRO A 83 -10.41 -17.89 7.37
CA PRO A 83 -10.16 -16.47 7.61
C PRO A 83 -8.67 -16.24 7.92
N ALA A 84 -8.09 -15.22 7.30
CA ALA A 84 -6.69 -14.85 7.45
C ALA A 84 -5.67 -15.97 7.15
N ALA A 85 -6.01 -16.99 6.34
CA ALA A 85 -5.14 -18.14 6.06
C ALA A 85 -3.72 -17.75 5.64
N MET A 86 -3.57 -16.63 4.92
CA MET A 86 -2.28 -16.05 4.51
C MET A 86 -1.29 -15.82 5.66
N PHE A 87 -1.78 -15.59 6.88
CA PHE A 87 -1.00 -15.32 8.07
C PHE A 87 -0.73 -16.58 8.91
N PHE A 88 -1.19 -17.76 8.49
CA PHE A 88 -1.00 -18.96 9.30
C PHE A 88 0.48 -19.37 9.34
N GLY A 89 1.03 -19.38 10.54
CA GLY A 89 2.35 -19.95 10.84
C GLY A 89 2.40 -21.46 10.69
N GLN A 90 3.51 -22.08 11.06
CA GLN A 90 3.67 -23.53 10.92
C GLN A 90 2.68 -24.29 11.81
N GLY A 91 2.53 -23.88 13.07
CA GLY A 91 1.62 -24.54 14.02
C GLY A 91 0.16 -24.37 13.64
N MET A 92 -0.25 -23.14 13.28
CA MET A 92 -1.63 -22.85 12.85
C MET A 92 -1.99 -23.64 11.57
N ARG A 93 -1.07 -23.78 10.61
CA ARG A 93 -1.30 -24.62 9.42
C ARG A 93 -1.39 -26.09 9.78
N THR A 94 -0.54 -26.58 10.68
CA THR A 94 -0.58 -27.98 11.14
C THR A 94 -1.91 -28.27 11.83
N PHE A 95 -2.35 -27.37 12.70
CA PHE A 95 -3.68 -27.40 13.34
C PHE A 95 -4.80 -27.47 12.29
N ALA A 96 -4.82 -26.53 11.34
CA ALA A 96 -5.86 -26.46 10.31
C ALA A 96 -5.86 -27.70 9.40
N VAL A 97 -4.69 -28.20 9.00
CA VAL A 97 -4.56 -29.42 8.20
C VAL A 97 -5.02 -30.65 8.98
N ASN A 98 -4.68 -30.77 10.27
CA ASN A 98 -5.15 -31.87 11.12
C ASN A 98 -6.68 -31.87 11.25
N PHE A 99 -7.30 -30.70 11.36
CA PHE A 99 -8.75 -30.56 11.35
C PHE A 99 -9.37 -30.97 9.99
N LEU A 100 -8.82 -30.46 8.89
CA LEU A 100 -9.33 -30.72 7.53
C LEU A 100 -9.19 -32.20 7.13
N THR A 101 -8.10 -32.85 7.52
CA THR A 101 -7.84 -34.28 7.24
C THR A 101 -8.54 -35.23 8.21
N SER A 102 -9.04 -34.74 9.34
CA SER A 102 -9.88 -35.54 10.25
C SER A 102 -11.25 -35.83 9.63
N ASN A 103 -11.79 -37.02 9.86
CA ASN A 103 -13.16 -37.34 9.46
C ASN A 103 -14.18 -36.61 10.36
N ALA A 104 -15.43 -36.51 9.90
CA ALA A 104 -16.49 -35.80 10.63
C ALA A 104 -16.64 -36.27 12.09
N THR A 105 -16.52 -37.57 12.35
CA THR A 105 -16.61 -38.13 13.71
C THR A 105 -15.49 -37.64 14.62
N ARG A 106 -14.23 -37.66 14.16
CA ARG A 106 -13.08 -37.13 14.93
C ARG A 106 -13.16 -35.62 15.12
N ARG A 107 -13.68 -34.88 14.14
CA ARG A 107 -13.89 -33.43 14.29
C ARG A 107 -14.85 -33.12 15.44
N MET A 108 -15.84 -33.96 15.71
CA MET A 108 -16.72 -33.81 16.88
C MET A 108 -16.08 -34.28 18.18
N GLU A 109 -15.28 -35.35 18.15
CA GLU A 109 -14.67 -35.94 19.35
C GLU A 109 -13.59 -35.05 19.97
N PHE A 110 -12.76 -34.39 19.15
CA PHE A 110 -11.57 -33.64 19.60
C PHE A 110 -11.81 -32.13 19.81
N GLN A 111 -13.01 -31.72 20.22
CA GLN A 111 -13.27 -30.32 20.58
C GLN A 111 -12.64 -29.93 21.93
N PRO A 112 -12.21 -28.67 22.12
CA PRO A 112 -12.31 -27.55 21.18
C PRO A 112 -11.18 -27.52 20.13
N TRP A 113 -11.54 -27.21 18.88
CA TRP A 113 -10.56 -26.94 17.82
C TRP A 113 -10.12 -25.49 17.89
N GLN A 114 -8.99 -25.24 18.55
CA GLN A 114 -8.48 -23.89 18.73
C GLN A 114 -6.95 -23.85 18.70
N TRP A 115 -6.41 -22.77 18.15
CA TRP A 115 -4.98 -22.51 18.13
C TRP A 115 -4.71 -21.01 18.09
N CYS A 116 -3.57 -20.60 18.64
CA CYS A 116 -3.08 -19.23 18.58
C CYS A 116 -1.64 -19.20 18.11
N GLN A 117 -1.17 -18.03 17.71
CA GLN A 117 0.23 -17.76 17.45
C GLN A 117 0.58 -16.34 17.87
N HIS A 118 1.84 -16.10 18.16
CA HIS A 118 2.37 -14.74 18.35
C HIS A 118 2.80 -14.16 17.00
N ASP A 119 2.42 -12.92 16.75
CA ASP A 119 2.90 -12.16 15.61
C ASP A 119 4.08 -11.30 16.07
N LEU A 120 5.27 -11.57 15.52
CA LEU A 120 6.51 -10.90 15.86
C LEU A 120 7.03 -10.09 14.67
N VAL A 121 7.67 -8.95 14.93
CA VAL A 121 8.50 -8.26 13.96
C VAL A 121 9.85 -7.92 14.57
N LEU A 122 10.92 -8.42 13.97
CA LEU A 122 12.28 -8.34 14.53
C LEU A 122 12.32 -8.87 15.97
N THR A 123 11.63 -9.99 16.24
CA THR A 123 11.45 -10.59 17.57
C THR A 123 10.64 -9.77 18.58
N ILE A 124 10.14 -8.60 18.19
CA ILE A 124 9.28 -7.77 19.02
C ILE A 124 7.83 -8.20 18.79
N PRO A 125 7.07 -8.54 19.86
CA PRO A 125 5.67 -8.88 19.73
C PRO A 125 4.86 -7.67 19.28
N ILE A 126 4.09 -7.84 18.22
CA ILE A 126 3.23 -6.80 17.63
C ILE A 126 1.75 -7.14 17.70
N GLY A 127 1.41 -8.38 18.04
CA GLY A 127 0.04 -8.85 18.12
C GLY A 127 -0.03 -10.34 18.40
N ASP A 128 -1.26 -10.79 18.60
CA ASP A 128 -1.61 -12.20 18.74
C ASP A 128 -2.74 -12.53 17.77
N PHE A 129 -2.68 -13.70 17.15
CA PHE A 129 -3.70 -14.18 16.24
C PHE A 129 -4.16 -15.59 16.63
N CYS A 130 -5.47 -15.79 16.68
CA CYS A 130 -6.10 -17.05 17.05
C CYS A 130 -7.16 -17.46 16.05
N VAL A 131 -7.32 -18.78 15.88
CA VAL A 131 -8.36 -19.41 15.08
C VAL A 131 -9.05 -20.44 15.95
N TRP A 132 -10.38 -20.48 15.88
CA TRP A 132 -11.16 -21.55 16.48
C TRP A 132 -12.30 -21.96 15.56
N ILE A 133 -12.74 -23.21 15.71
CA ILE A 133 -13.72 -23.82 14.82
C ILE A 133 -14.85 -24.41 15.65
N GLU A 134 -16.07 -24.03 15.30
CA GLU A 134 -17.30 -24.48 15.94
C GLU A 134 -18.16 -25.19 14.90
N GLU A 135 -18.86 -26.24 15.31
CA GLU A 135 -19.87 -26.87 14.45
C GLU A 135 -21.22 -26.19 14.68
N THR A 136 -21.80 -25.67 13.60
CA THR A 136 -23.08 -24.96 13.66
C THR A 136 -24.23 -25.89 13.26
N LYS A 137 -24.00 -26.73 12.24
CA LYS A 137 -24.89 -27.82 11.83
C LYS A 137 -24.04 -29.02 11.40
N PRO A 138 -24.60 -30.23 11.27
CA PRO A 138 -23.87 -31.37 10.72
C PRO A 138 -23.22 -31.00 9.40
N HIS A 139 -21.89 -31.09 9.33
CA HIS A 139 -21.07 -30.75 8.15
C HIS A 139 -20.96 -29.24 7.80
N GLU A 140 -21.51 -28.36 8.62
CA GLU A 140 -21.34 -26.90 8.52
C GLU A 140 -20.55 -26.39 9.72
N TYR A 141 -19.35 -25.89 9.46
CA TYR A 141 -18.44 -25.37 10.47
C TYR A 141 -18.31 -23.86 10.33
N THR A 142 -18.37 -23.16 11.46
CA THR A 142 -18.04 -21.75 11.54
C THR A 142 -16.59 -21.64 11.99
N VAL A 143 -15.74 -21.10 11.10
CA VAL A 143 -14.33 -20.83 11.40
C VAL A 143 -14.21 -19.37 11.79
N TRP A 144 -13.76 -19.16 13.01
CA TRP A 144 -13.49 -17.86 13.57
C TRP A 144 -11.99 -17.54 13.50
N GLY A 145 -11.66 -16.30 13.22
CA GLY A 145 -10.31 -15.77 13.32
C GLY A 145 -10.33 -14.46 14.08
N ALA A 146 -9.42 -14.27 15.04
CA ALA A 146 -9.28 -13.02 15.76
C ALA A 146 -7.83 -12.60 15.90
N ALA A 147 -7.55 -11.34 15.64
CA ALA A 147 -6.24 -10.71 15.78
C ALA A 147 -6.32 -9.58 16.81
N SER A 148 -5.29 -9.41 17.62
CA SER A 148 -5.07 -8.18 18.39
C SER A 148 -3.78 -7.52 17.92
N THR A 149 -3.75 -6.20 17.91
CA THR A 149 -2.53 -5.45 17.56
C THR A 149 -2.06 -4.63 18.74
N PHE A 150 -0.79 -4.79 19.09
CA PHE A 150 -0.12 -4.01 20.13
C PHE A 150 0.47 -2.75 19.52
N GLU A 151 0.21 -1.60 20.16
CA GLU A 151 0.78 -0.34 19.69
C GLU A 151 2.29 -0.28 19.99
N THR A 152 3.04 0.16 18.99
CA THR A 152 4.42 0.64 19.20
C THR A 152 4.40 2.16 19.43
N PRO A 153 5.32 2.71 20.24
CA PRO A 153 5.19 4.08 20.74
C PRO A 153 5.32 5.16 19.65
N GLU A 154 4.32 6.07 19.64
CA GLU A 154 4.23 7.53 19.36
C GLU A 154 5.13 8.26 18.33
N SER A 155 6.07 7.59 17.67
CA SER A 155 7.21 8.23 16.98
C SER A 155 6.83 9.20 15.85
N ILE A 156 5.67 9.04 15.22
CA ILE A 156 5.27 9.84 14.05
C ILE A 156 4.37 11.01 14.40
N TRP A 157 3.62 10.95 15.51
CA TRP A 157 2.89 12.13 15.99
C TRP A 157 3.86 13.29 16.25
N VAL A 158 5.06 12.98 16.74
CA VAL A 158 6.16 13.92 16.92
C VAL A 158 6.66 14.47 15.58
N LEU A 159 6.90 13.61 14.59
CA LEU A 159 7.39 14.01 13.27
C LEU A 159 6.36 14.90 12.53
N TRP A 160 5.08 14.51 12.58
CA TRP A 160 3.96 15.23 12.00
C TRP A 160 3.76 16.59 12.69
N LYS A 161 3.74 16.64 14.02
CA LYS A 161 3.67 17.92 14.76
C LYS A 161 4.85 18.83 14.43
N SER A 162 6.06 18.28 14.31
CA SER A 162 7.24 19.06 13.97
C SER A 162 7.10 19.68 12.58
N TYR A 163 6.57 18.94 11.60
CA TYR A 163 6.38 19.44 10.24
C TYR A 163 5.32 20.56 10.16
N TYR A 164 4.11 20.31 10.67
CA TYR A 164 3.01 21.28 10.57
C TYR A 164 3.23 22.53 11.44
N ARG A 165 4.17 22.49 12.40
CA ARG A 165 4.58 23.68 13.14
C ARG A 165 5.17 24.75 12.24
N HIS A 166 5.92 24.38 11.20
CA HIS A 166 6.54 25.35 10.29
C HIS A 166 5.53 26.08 9.40
N TYR A 167 4.36 25.48 9.19
CA TYR A 167 3.26 26.08 8.44
C TYR A 167 2.76 27.38 9.06
N ARG A 168 2.67 27.40 10.41
CA ARG A 168 2.27 28.61 11.16
C ARG A 168 3.29 29.73 11.02
N VAL A 169 4.58 29.38 11.00
CA VAL A 169 5.67 30.34 10.83
C VAL A 169 5.66 30.93 9.42
N LEU A 170 5.49 30.09 8.40
CA LEU A 170 5.40 30.52 7.00
C LEU A 170 4.20 31.47 6.79
N LEU A 171 3.03 31.11 7.31
CA LEU A 171 1.84 31.96 7.23
C LEU A 171 2.07 33.31 7.91
N SER A 172 2.65 33.31 9.10
CA SER A 172 2.98 34.56 9.81
C SER A 172 3.98 35.42 9.05
N ASN A 173 4.97 34.82 8.38
CA ASN A 173 5.96 35.57 7.62
C ASN A 173 5.35 36.18 6.35
N LEU A 174 4.53 35.41 5.62
CA LEU A 174 3.84 35.90 4.42
C LEU A 174 2.83 37.01 4.74
N GLN A 175 2.16 36.94 5.89
CA GLN A 175 1.27 37.99 6.37
C GLN A 175 2.00 39.28 6.76
N ARG A 176 3.22 39.19 7.31
CA ARG A 176 3.97 40.33 7.83
C ARG A 176 4.86 41.01 6.78
N ILE A 177 5.54 40.21 5.96
CA ILE A 177 6.55 40.70 5.02
C ILE A 177 5.93 40.95 3.63
N GLY A 178 4.82 40.28 3.32
CA GLY A 178 4.26 40.29 1.97
C GLY A 178 5.16 39.54 0.98
N ILE A 179 4.83 39.64 -0.30
CA ILE A 179 5.65 39.07 -1.39
C ILE A 179 6.25 40.23 -2.19
N ALA A 180 7.25 39.94 -3.01
CA ALA A 180 7.76 40.88 -3.99
C ALA A 180 6.60 41.57 -4.77
N PRO A 181 6.71 42.87 -5.07
CA PRO A 181 5.62 43.69 -5.61
C PRO A 181 5.07 43.22 -6.95
N GLU A 182 5.77 42.29 -7.61
CA GLU A 182 5.40 41.65 -8.87
C GLU A 182 4.26 40.61 -8.71
N TYR A 183 3.97 40.17 -7.49
CA TYR A 183 2.98 39.13 -7.20
C TYR A 183 1.82 39.68 -6.36
N VAL A 184 0.60 39.56 -6.90
CA VAL A 184 -0.63 40.13 -6.29
C VAL A 184 -1.36 39.13 -5.38
N ARG A 185 -1.14 37.83 -5.58
CA ARG A 185 -1.86 36.77 -4.85
C ARG A 185 -0.95 35.57 -4.60
N TYR A 186 -1.01 35.04 -3.40
CA TYR A 186 -0.43 33.75 -3.05
C TYR A 186 -1.52 32.79 -2.63
N GLN A 187 -1.37 31.54 -3.05
CA GLN A 187 -2.20 30.44 -2.58
C GLN A 187 -1.28 29.50 -1.81
N ILE A 188 -1.52 29.44 -0.50
CA ILE A 188 -0.87 28.44 0.34
C ILE A 188 -1.72 27.18 0.24
N VAL A 189 -1.25 26.21 -0.52
CA VAL A 189 -1.91 24.91 -0.64
C VAL A 189 -1.50 24.07 0.57
N VAL A 190 -2.33 24.11 1.61
CA VAL A 190 -2.27 23.19 2.74
C VAL A 190 -2.85 21.85 2.29
N GLY A 191 -2.05 21.07 1.57
CA GLY A 191 -2.36 19.69 1.23
C GLY A 191 -1.29 18.77 1.82
N GLU A 192 -1.50 17.46 1.70
CA GLU A 192 -0.45 16.49 2.00
C GLU A 192 0.67 16.65 0.97
N PRO A 193 1.85 17.22 1.32
CA PRO A 193 2.89 17.52 0.33
C PRO A 193 3.68 16.26 -0.01
N THR A 194 3.07 15.08 0.15
CA THR A 194 3.72 13.78 0.21
C THR A 194 4.58 13.55 -1.01
N TYR A 195 4.11 13.89 -2.21
CA TYR A 195 4.94 13.75 -3.41
C TYR A 195 6.18 14.67 -3.42
N ALA A 196 6.08 15.89 -2.91
CA ALA A 196 7.19 16.85 -2.85
C ALA A 196 8.15 16.55 -1.71
N ILE A 197 7.64 16.10 -0.56
CA ILE A 197 8.41 15.67 0.60
C ILE A 197 9.15 14.35 0.31
N LEU A 198 8.49 13.40 -0.35
CA LEU A 198 9.09 12.13 -0.75
C LEU A 198 10.15 12.27 -1.85
N CYS A 199 10.36 13.47 -2.40
CA CYS A 199 11.54 13.75 -3.20
C CYS A 199 12.82 13.83 -2.36
N ASP A 200 12.71 14.13 -1.05
CA ASP A 200 13.82 14.05 -0.12
C ASP A 200 14.08 12.58 0.29
N PRO A 201 15.28 12.04 0.06
CA PRO A 201 15.58 10.63 0.31
C PRO A 201 15.53 10.26 1.80
N ILE A 202 15.85 11.21 2.70
CA ILE A 202 15.81 10.98 4.14
C ILE A 202 14.36 10.88 4.59
N VAL A 203 13.49 11.76 4.09
CA VAL A 203 12.07 11.71 4.45
C VAL A 203 11.39 10.49 3.83
N ALA A 204 11.69 10.15 2.57
CA ALA A 204 11.19 8.92 1.95
C ALA A 204 11.63 7.66 2.70
N PHE A 205 12.89 7.62 3.17
CA PHE A 205 13.37 6.53 4.02
C PHE A 205 12.67 6.51 5.39
N GLY A 206 12.49 7.66 6.04
CA GLY A 206 11.75 7.76 7.30
C GLY A 206 10.31 7.26 7.18
N MET A 207 9.62 7.57 6.09
CA MET A 207 8.26 7.09 5.79
C MET A 207 8.22 5.59 5.45
N ALA A 208 9.26 5.07 4.77
CA ALA A 208 9.42 3.64 4.55
C ALA A 208 9.64 2.88 5.87
N LEU A 209 10.39 3.47 6.81
CA LEU A 209 10.60 2.91 8.14
C LEU A 209 9.33 2.97 8.99
N ASP A 210 8.61 4.08 9.00
CA ASP A 210 7.27 4.20 9.60
C ASP A 210 6.37 3.08 9.07
N THR A 211 6.40 2.87 7.76
CA THR A 211 5.69 1.76 7.15
C THR A 211 6.07 0.41 7.77
N TRP A 212 7.35 0.13 7.97
CA TRP A 212 7.71 -1.14 8.60
C TRP A 212 7.31 -1.23 10.08
N LEU A 213 7.27 -0.10 10.80
CA LEU A 213 6.83 -0.06 12.20
C LEU A 213 5.31 -0.24 12.35
N GLY A 214 4.52 0.30 11.42
CA GLY A 214 3.06 0.14 11.37
C GLY A 214 2.59 -1.14 10.69
N VAL A 215 3.35 -2.23 10.78
CA VAL A 215 3.08 -3.51 10.09
C VAL A 215 1.86 -4.25 10.64
N ALA A 216 1.55 -4.12 11.93
CA ALA A 216 0.38 -4.76 12.55
C ALA A 216 -0.94 -4.30 11.89
N TYR A 217 -1.10 -2.99 11.69
CA TYR A 217 -2.27 -2.44 11.00
C TYR A 217 -2.32 -2.80 9.51
N ARG A 218 -1.16 -3.02 8.87
CA ARG A 218 -1.12 -3.55 7.50
C ARG A 218 -1.56 -4.99 7.45
N ALA A 219 -1.17 -5.81 8.41
CA ALA A 219 -1.63 -7.18 8.47
C ALA A 219 -3.17 -7.21 8.47
N LEU A 220 -3.82 -6.40 9.31
CA LEU A 220 -5.29 -6.26 9.32
C LEU A 220 -5.86 -5.85 7.95
N ALA A 221 -5.25 -4.85 7.29
CA ALA A 221 -5.69 -4.43 5.96
C ALA A 221 -5.52 -5.51 4.89
N ILE A 222 -4.42 -6.27 4.93
CA ILE A 222 -4.18 -7.41 4.04
C ILE A 222 -5.23 -8.49 4.28
N ILE A 223 -5.61 -8.75 5.53
CA ILE A 223 -6.69 -9.70 5.79
C ILE A 223 -7.99 -9.22 5.13
N GLY A 224 -8.30 -7.92 5.25
CA GLY A 224 -9.46 -7.35 4.55
C GLY A 224 -9.43 -7.52 3.03
N VAL A 225 -8.26 -7.44 2.40
CA VAL A 225 -8.09 -7.63 0.95
C VAL A 225 -8.16 -9.10 0.53
N THR A 226 -7.80 -10.03 1.41
CA THR A 226 -7.86 -11.47 1.12
C THR A 226 -9.26 -12.06 1.36
N GLN A 227 -10.14 -11.32 2.03
CA GLN A 227 -11.52 -11.72 2.31
C GLN A 227 -12.51 -11.08 1.33
N PHE A 228 -12.84 -11.80 0.25
CA PHE A 228 -13.78 -11.33 -0.78
C PHE A 228 -15.25 -11.25 -0.36
N GLN A 229 -15.60 -11.72 0.83
CA GLN A 229 -16.99 -11.81 1.29
C GLN A 229 -17.57 -10.44 1.68
N ASP A 230 -16.70 -9.49 2.05
CA ASP A 230 -17.08 -8.10 2.36
C ASP A 230 -16.39 -7.15 1.36
N VAL A 231 -17.15 -6.69 0.37
CA VAL A 231 -16.66 -5.79 -0.68
C VAL A 231 -16.18 -4.46 -0.10
N TRP A 232 -16.81 -3.97 0.97
CA TRP A 232 -16.40 -2.72 1.59
C TRP A 232 -15.05 -2.89 2.30
N LEU A 233 -14.89 -4.00 3.03
CA LEU A 233 -13.62 -4.34 3.64
C LEU A 233 -12.52 -4.53 2.58
N TYR A 234 -12.82 -5.20 1.47
CA TYR A 234 -11.90 -5.38 0.35
C TYR A 234 -11.45 -4.05 -0.25
N ILE A 235 -12.39 -3.16 -0.59
CA ILE A 235 -12.09 -1.83 -1.16
C ILE A 235 -11.31 -1.00 -0.13
N SER A 236 -11.74 -0.98 1.13
CA SER A 236 -11.08 -0.25 2.19
C SER A 236 -9.67 -0.77 2.44
N GLY A 237 -9.44 -2.08 2.35
CA GLY A 237 -8.14 -2.72 2.43
C GLY A 237 -7.26 -2.37 1.24
N CYS A 238 -7.80 -2.38 0.00
CA CYS A 238 -7.06 -1.93 -1.18
C CYS A 238 -6.64 -0.45 -1.07
N MET A 239 -7.55 0.39 -0.59
CA MET A 239 -7.28 1.80 -0.30
C MET A 239 -6.28 1.95 0.85
N TYR A 240 -6.31 1.10 1.87
CA TYR A 240 -5.35 1.11 2.96
C TYR A 240 -3.97 0.66 2.49
N MET A 241 -3.91 -0.27 1.53
CA MET A 241 -2.67 -0.75 0.91
C MET A 241 -2.10 0.19 -0.15
N SER A 242 -2.82 1.24 -0.55
CA SER A 242 -2.30 2.32 -1.41
C SER A 242 -2.14 3.64 -0.65
N GLN A 243 -2.92 3.78 0.41
CA GLN A 243 -3.32 4.97 1.15
C GLN A 243 -3.78 6.10 0.23
N CYS A 244 -5.09 6.19 0.01
CA CYS A 244 -5.82 7.46 -0.10
C CYS A 244 -6.76 7.46 1.10
N VAL A 245 -6.96 8.58 1.78
CA VAL A 245 -7.89 8.63 2.92
C VAL A 245 -8.95 9.67 2.70
N ARG A 246 -10.22 9.29 2.58
CA ARG A 246 -11.28 10.23 2.89
C ARG A 246 -11.36 10.34 4.42
N GLN A 247 -11.12 11.53 4.97
CA GLN A 247 -11.59 11.89 6.30
C GLN A 247 -13.06 12.27 6.15
N ASP A 248 -13.96 11.39 6.59
CA ASP A 248 -15.39 11.71 6.72
C ASP A 248 -15.58 12.04 8.20
N ASP A 249 -15.46 13.33 8.53
CA ASP A 249 -16.00 13.83 9.78
C ASP A 249 -17.37 14.43 9.48
N ARG A 250 -18.34 14.02 10.30
CA ARG A 250 -19.45 14.92 10.61
C ARG A 250 -18.84 16.27 11.00
N ASP A 251 -19.35 17.28 10.32
CA ASP A 251 -19.08 18.71 10.46
C ASP A 251 -17.92 19.23 9.59
N ASP A 252 -18.32 20.01 8.59
CA ASP A 252 -17.56 20.62 7.53
C ASP A 252 -16.28 21.33 8.02
N ILE A 253 -15.12 20.90 7.49
CA ILE A 253 -14.06 21.74 6.87
C ILE A 253 -12.93 20.80 6.36
N LEU A 254 -12.92 20.63 5.02
CA LEU A 254 -11.88 20.06 4.13
C LEU A 254 -11.49 18.55 4.23
N PRO A 255 -11.66 17.77 3.14
CA PRO A 255 -11.23 16.37 3.07
C PRO A 255 -9.72 16.25 2.82
N ASN A 256 -8.97 15.64 3.74
CA ASN A 256 -7.54 15.38 3.58
C ASN A 256 -7.26 13.91 3.24
N TYR A 257 -6.82 13.68 1.99
CA TYR A 257 -6.33 12.39 1.48
C TYR A 257 -4.86 12.16 1.82
N ARG A 258 -4.54 10.97 2.36
CA ARG A 258 -3.18 10.60 2.82
C ARG A 258 -2.60 9.42 2.05
N PHE A 259 -1.33 9.49 1.62
CA PHE A 259 -0.64 8.52 0.74
C PHE A 259 0.75 8.02 1.20
N VAL A 260 0.82 6.83 1.80
CA VAL A 260 2.06 6.25 2.36
C VAL A 260 2.68 5.13 1.50
N TYR A 261 1.95 4.42 0.63
CA TYR A 261 2.57 3.35 -0.20
C TYR A 261 3.34 3.88 -1.41
N VAL A 262 3.07 5.14 -1.72
CA VAL A 262 3.80 5.99 -2.65
C VAL A 262 5.28 6.11 -2.22
N CYS A 263 5.63 5.91 -0.94
CA CYS A 263 7.01 6.07 -0.44
C CYS A 263 8.02 5.09 -1.04
N PHE A 264 7.71 3.79 -1.12
CA PHE A 264 8.63 2.82 -1.72
C PHE A 264 8.78 3.01 -3.22
N GLY A 265 7.67 3.30 -3.90
CA GLY A 265 7.69 3.60 -5.33
C GLY A 265 8.50 4.87 -5.64
N PHE A 266 8.48 5.86 -4.75
CA PHE A 266 9.24 7.10 -4.91
C PHE A 266 10.71 6.92 -4.54
N LEU A 267 11.00 6.16 -3.49
CA LEU A 267 12.37 5.79 -3.12
C LEU A 267 13.01 4.99 -4.26
N SER A 268 12.31 3.99 -4.80
CA SER A 268 12.81 3.21 -5.94
C SER A 268 12.93 4.07 -7.19
N LYS A 269 11.95 4.93 -7.51
CA LYS A 269 12.04 5.91 -8.60
C LYS A 269 13.26 6.82 -8.45
N ARG A 270 13.59 7.25 -7.22
CA ARG A 270 14.74 8.14 -6.96
C ARG A 270 16.07 7.42 -7.10
N ILE A 271 16.20 6.24 -6.52
CA ILE A 271 17.38 5.38 -6.67
C ILE A 271 17.57 5.09 -8.16
N PHE A 272 16.50 4.68 -8.84
CA PHE A 272 16.52 4.37 -10.26
C PHE A 272 16.88 5.56 -11.13
N SER A 273 16.28 6.73 -10.90
CA SER A 273 16.62 7.96 -11.62
C SER A 273 18.09 8.35 -11.43
N SER A 274 18.63 8.16 -10.23
CA SER A 274 20.05 8.41 -9.94
C SER A 274 20.95 7.44 -10.71
N VAL A 275 20.59 6.15 -10.77
CA VAL A 275 21.31 5.13 -11.54
C VAL A 275 21.24 5.41 -13.04
N VAL A 276 20.06 5.76 -13.57
CA VAL A 276 19.84 6.10 -14.97
C VAL A 276 20.67 7.32 -15.38
N LYS A 277 20.72 8.36 -14.55
CA LYS A 277 21.56 9.55 -14.77
C LYS A 277 23.05 9.22 -14.74
N TRP A 278 23.46 8.44 -13.75
CA TRP A 278 24.85 8.02 -13.62
C TRP A 278 25.30 7.16 -14.82
N ARG A 279 24.42 6.29 -15.33
CA ARG A 279 24.66 5.45 -16.51
C ARG A 279 24.34 6.12 -17.84
N ARG A 280 23.78 7.33 -17.84
CA ARG A 280 23.32 8.09 -19.02
C ARG A 280 22.28 7.35 -19.87
N TRP A 281 21.39 6.59 -19.23
CA TRP A 281 20.33 5.83 -19.90
C TRP A 281 19.03 6.61 -20.06
N GLU A 282 19.08 7.94 -20.03
CA GLU A 282 17.87 8.77 -20.05
C GLU A 282 17.01 8.55 -21.31
N ALA A 283 17.64 8.23 -22.45
CA ALA A 283 16.93 7.91 -23.69
C ALA A 283 16.16 6.57 -23.64
N SER A 284 16.48 5.69 -22.68
CA SER A 284 15.88 4.36 -22.54
C SER A 284 14.70 4.34 -21.58
N PHE A 285 14.33 5.47 -20.97
CA PHE A 285 13.25 5.53 -20.00
C PHE A 285 12.38 6.77 -20.17
N ALA A 286 11.06 6.56 -20.22
CA ALA A 286 10.11 7.65 -20.20
C ALA A 286 9.94 8.23 -18.79
N PRO A 287 9.76 9.56 -18.64
CA PRO A 287 9.45 10.16 -17.36
C PRO A 287 8.07 9.69 -16.87
N VAL A 288 8.01 9.19 -15.64
CA VAL A 288 6.76 8.74 -15.02
C VAL A 288 6.17 9.86 -14.17
N ASP A 289 4.92 10.23 -14.46
CA ASP A 289 4.15 11.14 -13.63
C ASP A 289 3.87 10.52 -12.23
N PRO A 290 4.17 11.23 -11.13
CA PRO A 290 3.91 10.73 -9.78
C PRO A 290 2.44 10.41 -9.48
N ALA A 291 1.48 11.13 -10.07
CA ALA A 291 0.06 10.85 -9.85
C ALA A 291 -0.35 9.53 -10.52
N LEU A 292 0.10 9.30 -11.76
CA LEU A 292 -0.09 8.03 -12.45
C LEU A 292 0.51 6.84 -11.69
N LEU A 293 1.72 7.00 -11.15
CA LEU A 293 2.36 5.96 -10.32
C LEU A 293 1.51 5.61 -9.09
N SER A 294 0.90 6.62 -8.47
CA SER A 294 0.04 6.45 -7.30
C SER A 294 -1.25 5.70 -7.65
N ILE A 295 -1.86 6.04 -8.80
CA ILE A 295 -3.04 5.32 -9.33
C ILE A 295 -2.69 3.86 -9.63
N CYS A 296 -1.55 3.60 -10.27
CA CYS A 296 -1.12 2.23 -10.57
C CYS A 296 -0.85 1.43 -9.29
N ALA A 297 -0.24 2.04 -8.26
CA ALA A 297 -0.03 1.39 -6.98
C ALA A 297 -1.36 0.99 -6.30
N TYR A 298 -2.40 1.82 -6.44
CA TYR A 298 -3.76 1.51 -5.96
C TYR A 298 -4.37 0.29 -6.66
N LEU A 299 -4.33 0.28 -7.99
CA LEU A 299 -4.91 -0.79 -8.77
C LEU A 299 -4.13 -2.11 -8.68
N TYR A 300 -2.86 -2.05 -8.27
CA TYR A 300 -1.98 -3.21 -8.21
C TYR A 300 -1.91 -3.87 -6.84
N SER A 301 -1.65 -3.08 -5.79
CA SER A 301 -1.20 -3.62 -4.49
C SER A 301 -2.22 -4.55 -3.82
N GLY A 302 -3.47 -4.10 -3.68
CA GLY A 302 -4.55 -4.87 -3.10
C GLY A 302 -4.90 -6.11 -3.94
N PRO A 303 -5.29 -5.96 -5.21
CA PRO A 303 -5.64 -7.10 -6.06
C PRO A 303 -4.53 -8.15 -6.16
N LEU A 304 -3.26 -7.74 -6.23
CA LEU A 304 -2.14 -8.67 -6.25
C LEU A 304 -2.07 -9.51 -4.97
N LEU A 305 -2.12 -8.87 -3.80
CA LEU A 305 -2.07 -9.59 -2.53
C LEU A 305 -3.30 -10.46 -2.32
N SER A 306 -4.45 -10.04 -2.85
CA SER A 306 -5.66 -10.83 -2.88
C SER A 306 -5.46 -12.13 -3.68
N VAL A 307 -4.93 -12.03 -4.90
CA VAL A 307 -4.57 -13.19 -5.73
C VAL A 307 -3.53 -14.07 -5.03
N MET A 308 -2.54 -13.48 -4.37
CA MET A 308 -1.55 -14.26 -3.64
C MET A 308 -2.16 -15.01 -2.46
N GLY A 309 -3.05 -14.37 -1.69
CA GLY A 309 -3.73 -14.96 -0.54
C GLY A 309 -4.81 -15.98 -0.91
N SER A 310 -5.43 -15.85 -2.08
CA SER A 310 -6.51 -16.73 -2.55
C SER A 310 -6.05 -17.85 -3.49
N THR A 311 -4.73 -17.99 -3.71
CA THR A 311 -4.16 -19.04 -4.56
C THR A 311 -3.01 -19.75 -3.85
N ARG A 312 -2.47 -20.79 -4.48
CA ARG A 312 -1.31 -21.54 -3.95
C ARG A 312 -0.03 -20.69 -3.83
N LEU A 313 -0.02 -19.46 -4.37
CA LEU A 313 1.04 -18.47 -4.15
C LEU A 313 1.19 -18.08 -2.67
N VAL A 314 0.16 -18.30 -1.84
CA VAL A 314 0.22 -18.11 -0.38
C VAL A 314 1.35 -18.90 0.28
N SER A 315 1.76 -20.01 -0.34
CA SER A 315 2.90 -20.81 0.11
C SER A 315 4.21 -20.01 0.22
N LEU A 316 4.37 -18.96 -0.58
CA LEU A 316 5.51 -18.04 -0.46
C LEU A 316 5.52 -17.35 0.91
N PHE A 317 4.36 -16.87 1.37
CA PHE A 317 4.24 -16.24 2.69
C PHE A 317 4.50 -17.24 3.81
N TYR A 318 4.00 -18.47 3.68
CA TYR A 318 4.27 -19.53 4.66
C TYR A 318 5.76 -19.82 4.87
N GLN A 319 6.58 -19.70 3.83
CA GLN A 319 8.03 -19.83 3.95
C GLN A 319 8.64 -18.58 4.60
N LEU A 320 8.18 -17.39 4.21
CA LEU A 320 8.69 -16.11 4.70
C LEU A 320 8.48 -15.93 6.21
N TRP A 321 7.34 -16.40 6.75
CA TRP A 321 7.02 -16.30 8.19
C TRP A 321 8.02 -17.04 9.10
N GLY A 322 8.72 -18.07 8.59
CA GLY A 322 9.58 -18.94 9.40
C GLY A 322 11.08 -18.67 9.31
N ILE A 323 11.55 -17.78 8.41
CA ILE A 323 12.98 -17.66 8.06
C ILE A 323 13.84 -17.26 9.26
N PHE A 324 13.40 -16.28 10.04
CA PHE A 324 14.15 -15.77 11.19
C PHE A 324 13.70 -16.36 12.53
N LEU A 325 12.80 -17.35 12.51
CA LEU A 325 12.34 -18.00 13.73
C LEU A 325 13.23 -19.19 14.11
N PRO A 326 13.68 -19.24 15.37
CA PRO A 326 14.29 -20.42 15.97
C PRO A 326 13.36 -21.66 15.84
N PRO A 327 13.90 -22.87 15.61
CA PRO A 327 13.09 -24.08 15.41
C PRO A 327 12.08 -24.36 16.53
N ASP A 328 12.43 -24.05 17.78
CA ASP A 328 11.62 -24.23 18.98
C ASP A 328 10.37 -23.34 19.01
N ARG A 329 10.33 -22.25 18.23
CA ARG A 329 9.21 -21.29 18.21
C ARG A 329 8.39 -21.30 16.93
N ARG A 330 8.76 -22.08 15.92
CA ARG A 330 8.09 -22.08 14.60
C ARG A 330 6.61 -22.47 14.67
N ASP A 331 6.25 -23.31 15.63
CA ASP A 331 4.85 -23.73 15.82
C ASP A 331 4.03 -22.73 16.65
N GLN A 332 4.69 -21.77 17.30
CA GLN A 332 4.07 -20.85 18.27
C GLN A 332 4.02 -19.41 17.78
N ALA A 333 4.83 -19.05 16.78
CA ALA A 333 4.97 -17.67 16.33
C ALA A 333 5.19 -17.57 14.81
N VAL A 334 4.98 -16.36 14.30
CA VAL A 334 5.36 -15.92 12.94
C VAL A 334 6.24 -14.68 13.03
N GLU A 335 7.21 -14.56 12.12
CA GLU A 335 8.08 -13.40 12.02
C GLU A 335 7.79 -12.62 10.74
N GLY A 336 7.25 -11.40 10.92
CA GLY A 336 6.66 -10.62 9.86
C GLY A 336 7.64 -9.79 9.03
N ILE A 337 8.88 -9.59 9.49
CA ILE A 337 9.83 -8.70 8.79
C ILE A 337 10.15 -9.19 7.38
N THR A 338 10.32 -10.50 7.19
CA THR A 338 10.71 -11.08 5.90
C THR A 338 9.62 -10.86 4.85
N ALA A 339 8.36 -11.12 5.22
CA ALA A 339 7.22 -10.90 4.34
C ALA A 339 7.03 -9.40 4.06
N THR A 340 7.25 -8.54 5.06
CA THR A 340 7.18 -7.08 4.89
C THR A 340 8.22 -6.59 3.89
N ILE A 341 9.46 -7.07 3.97
CA ILE A 341 10.52 -6.76 3.00
C ILE A 341 10.14 -7.28 1.62
N ALA A 342 9.69 -8.54 1.51
CA ALA A 342 9.31 -9.15 0.23
C ALA A 342 8.18 -8.36 -0.47
N VAL A 343 7.14 -7.98 0.27
CA VAL A 343 6.06 -7.13 -0.24
C VAL A 343 6.58 -5.74 -0.60
N SER A 344 7.45 -5.15 0.21
CA SER A 344 8.06 -3.83 -0.10
C SER A 344 8.86 -3.88 -1.41
N VAL A 345 9.65 -4.95 -1.62
CA VAL A 345 10.40 -5.18 -2.86
C VAL A 345 9.45 -5.35 -4.05
N LEU A 346 8.39 -6.15 -3.89
CA LEU A 346 7.38 -6.33 -4.94
C LEU A 346 6.74 -5.00 -5.34
N MET A 347 6.45 -4.12 -4.38
CA MET A 347 5.93 -2.78 -4.64
C MET A 347 6.97 -1.85 -5.30
N CYS A 348 8.26 -2.00 -4.96
CA CYS A 348 9.34 -1.27 -5.63
C CYS A 348 9.48 -1.61 -7.13
N LEU A 349 9.02 -2.78 -7.58
CA LEU A 349 9.11 -3.21 -8.99
C LEU A 349 8.17 -2.43 -9.91
N LEU A 350 7.05 -1.93 -9.39
CA LEU A 350 6.02 -1.25 -10.18
C LEU A 350 6.54 -0.01 -10.95
N PRO A 351 7.25 0.96 -10.32
CA PRO A 351 7.86 2.08 -11.03
C PRO A 351 9.03 1.71 -11.94
N LEU A 352 9.55 0.47 -11.90
CA LEU A 352 10.60 0.01 -12.81
C LEU A 352 10.01 -0.55 -14.10
N LEU A 353 8.95 -1.36 -13.98
CA LEU A 353 8.29 -2.00 -15.11
C LEU A 353 7.44 -0.99 -15.91
N PHE A 354 6.78 -0.05 -15.23
CA PHE A 354 5.88 0.89 -15.87
C PHE A 354 6.54 1.77 -16.97
N PRO A 355 7.66 2.48 -16.72
CA PRO A 355 8.30 3.28 -17.77
C PRO A 355 8.85 2.46 -18.93
N LEU A 356 9.27 1.21 -18.71
CA LEU A 356 9.71 0.29 -19.78
C LEU A 356 8.55 -0.07 -20.70
N THR A 357 7.37 -0.38 -20.11
CA THR A 357 6.17 -0.67 -20.90
C THR A 357 5.69 0.56 -21.66
N LEU A 358 5.72 1.75 -21.03
CA LEU A 358 5.32 3.00 -21.68
C LEU A 358 6.18 3.27 -22.92
N LEU A 359 7.51 3.17 -22.79
CA LEU A 359 8.44 3.40 -23.91
C LEU A 359 8.23 2.39 -25.04
N SER A 360 7.99 1.12 -24.72
CA SER A 360 7.67 0.11 -25.73
C SER A 360 6.39 0.47 -26.49
N THR A 361 5.35 0.92 -25.79
CA THR A 361 4.10 1.32 -26.43
C THR A 361 4.22 2.58 -27.27
N THR A 362 4.98 3.60 -26.83
CA THR A 362 5.18 4.83 -27.60
C THR A 362 5.97 4.55 -28.88
N ASN A 363 7.05 3.76 -28.80
CA ASN A 363 7.85 3.40 -29.96
C ASN A 363 7.04 2.59 -30.99
N ASN A 364 6.16 1.69 -30.51
CA ASN A 364 5.27 0.93 -31.38
C ASN A 364 4.20 1.81 -32.05
N MET A 365 3.67 2.83 -31.34
CA MET A 365 2.71 3.78 -31.92
C MET A 365 3.35 4.72 -32.95
N GLU A 366 4.56 5.21 -32.70
CA GLU A 366 5.30 6.02 -33.69
C GLU A 366 5.60 5.19 -34.95
N THR A 367 6.01 3.94 -34.78
CA THR A 367 6.25 3.02 -35.90
C THR A 367 4.96 2.77 -36.68
N ALA A 368 3.83 2.58 -36.01
CA ALA A 368 2.52 2.41 -36.64
C ALA A 368 2.04 3.68 -37.37
N GLN A 369 2.26 4.88 -36.80
CA GLN A 369 1.92 6.15 -37.46
C GLN A 369 2.76 6.42 -38.71
N ILE A 370 4.07 6.10 -38.67
CA ILE A 370 4.95 6.20 -39.84
C ILE A 370 4.47 5.25 -40.94
N GLN A 371 4.03 4.04 -40.58
CA GLN A 371 3.50 3.07 -41.54
C GLN A 371 2.11 3.42 -42.09
N SER A 372 1.29 4.20 -41.36
CA SER A 372 -0.05 4.63 -41.77
C SER A 372 -0.09 6.03 -42.40
N SER A 373 1.06 6.69 -42.59
CA SER A 373 1.12 8.01 -43.23
C SER A 373 0.53 7.94 -44.66
N PRO A 374 -0.52 8.72 -44.98
CA PRO A 374 -1.16 8.70 -46.31
C PRO A 374 -0.22 9.11 -47.46
N PHE A 375 0.94 9.70 -47.15
CA PHE A 375 1.90 10.16 -48.14
C PHE A 375 2.64 9.03 -48.87
N ASP A 376 2.82 7.85 -48.25
CA ASP A 376 3.45 6.71 -48.93
C ASP A 376 2.50 5.92 -49.84
N THR A 377 1.20 6.08 -49.64
CA THR A 377 0.19 5.48 -50.54
C THR A 377 -0.03 6.34 -51.79
N PHE A 378 0.16 7.67 -51.69
CA PHE A 378 0.11 8.56 -52.85
C PHE A 378 1.37 8.49 -53.74
N ALA A 379 2.54 8.24 -53.17
CA ALA A 379 3.80 8.14 -53.93
C ALA A 379 3.86 6.93 -54.88
N LYS A 380 3.02 5.91 -54.70
CA LYS A 380 2.94 4.75 -55.61
C LYS A 380 1.90 4.88 -56.73
N SER A 381 1.10 5.96 -56.76
CA SER A 381 -0.01 6.11 -57.72
C SER A 381 0.18 7.14 -58.84
N GLN A 382 1.32 7.82 -58.94
CA GLN A 382 1.60 8.71 -60.08
C GLN A 382 2.76 8.18 -60.93
N ARG A 383 2.41 7.33 -61.89
CA ARG A 383 3.20 7.10 -63.11
C ARG A 383 2.70 8.05 -64.20
N ALA A 384 3.66 8.74 -64.82
CA ALA A 384 3.69 9.38 -66.15
C ALA A 384 3.31 10.88 -66.24
N PRO A 385 3.81 11.61 -67.26
CA PRO A 385 5.22 11.67 -67.73
C PRO A 385 5.74 13.11 -68.00
N VAL A 386 7.07 13.23 -68.01
CA VAL A 386 7.94 14.15 -68.79
C VAL A 386 7.27 15.32 -69.53
N PHE A 387 7.51 16.56 -69.07
CA PHE A 387 7.75 17.71 -69.94
C PHE A 387 8.48 18.86 -69.20
N LEU A 388 9.50 19.42 -69.86
CA LEU A 388 10.23 20.67 -69.59
C LEU A 388 11.38 20.68 -68.58
N GLN A 389 12.56 20.36 -69.13
CA GLN A 389 13.79 21.16 -69.04
C GLN A 389 13.55 22.68 -68.87
N ARG A 390 14.46 23.33 -68.13
CA ARG A 390 15.39 24.40 -68.57
C ARG A 390 15.46 25.59 -67.59
N LEU A 391 16.70 26.08 -67.44
CA LEU A 391 17.15 27.39 -66.95
C LEU A 391 17.40 27.46 -65.43
N GLU A 392 18.67 27.38 -65.01
CA GLU A 392 19.62 28.51 -64.87
C GLU A 392 19.23 29.40 -63.68
N SER A 393 19.87 29.19 -62.53
CA SER A 393 20.95 30.03 -62.00
C SER A 393 20.47 31.43 -61.60
N PHE A 394 20.57 31.79 -60.32
CA PHE A 394 21.05 33.11 -59.90
C PHE A 394 21.32 33.12 -58.38
N ASP A 395 22.55 33.49 -58.04
CA ASP A 395 23.00 33.95 -56.72
C ASP A 395 22.14 35.09 -56.15
N LEU A 396 22.13 35.25 -54.81
CA LEU A 396 22.63 36.46 -54.14
C LEU A 396 22.39 36.44 -52.61
N ALA A 397 23.53 36.44 -51.89
CA ALA A 397 23.91 37.35 -50.79
C ALA A 397 23.12 37.41 -49.46
N GLN A 398 23.89 37.21 -48.37
CA GLN A 398 23.67 37.85 -47.05
C GLN A 398 23.82 39.39 -47.14
N PRO A 399 23.37 40.16 -46.12
CA PRO A 399 24.37 40.65 -45.14
C PRO A 399 23.91 40.88 -43.69
N HIS A 400 24.96 40.93 -42.87
CA HIS A 400 25.26 41.49 -41.55
C HIS A 400 24.52 42.72 -40.93
N ASP A 401 24.67 42.78 -39.60
CA ASP A 401 24.91 43.92 -38.68
C ASP A 401 23.78 44.71 -37.96
N ALA A 402 23.71 44.45 -36.65
CA ALA A 402 24.04 45.31 -35.50
C ALA A 402 23.75 46.84 -35.48
N GLN A 403 23.16 47.24 -34.34
CA GLN A 403 23.52 48.39 -33.47
C GLN A 403 22.75 49.74 -33.58
N THR A 404 22.21 50.16 -32.41
CA THR A 404 22.24 51.52 -31.80
C THR A 404 20.94 52.34 -31.68
N ARG A 405 20.49 52.59 -30.43
CA ARG A 405 20.06 53.90 -29.81
C ARG A 405 19.49 53.61 -28.40
N LYS A 406 20.13 53.92 -27.27
CA LYS A 406 20.45 55.18 -26.57
C LYS A 406 19.26 56.09 -26.18
N GLU A 407 19.11 56.19 -24.85
CA GLU A 407 18.74 57.34 -24.00
C GLU A 407 17.29 57.84 -23.91
N LEU A 408 16.73 57.76 -22.69
CA LEU A 408 16.07 58.90 -22.05
C LEU A 408 16.27 58.84 -20.50
N LYS A 409 16.82 59.91 -19.93
CA LYS A 409 17.02 60.17 -18.49
C LYS A 409 16.08 61.32 -18.06
N ARG A 410 15.82 61.39 -16.73
CA ARG A 410 15.20 62.47 -15.92
C ARG A 410 13.66 62.41 -15.85
N GLY A 411 12.99 62.58 -14.71
CA GLY A 411 13.36 62.92 -13.34
C GLY A 411 12.09 63.34 -12.57
N GLY A 412 12.08 63.29 -11.23
CA GLY A 412 11.06 63.96 -10.41
C GLY A 412 10.53 63.18 -9.20
N ALA A 413 11.11 63.43 -8.04
CA ALA A 413 10.36 63.62 -6.77
C ALA A 413 10.11 65.15 -6.63
N PRO A 414 9.28 65.70 -5.71
CA PRO A 414 8.70 65.10 -4.48
C PRO A 414 7.21 65.47 -4.21
N GLN A 415 6.59 64.90 -3.16
CA GLN A 415 5.92 65.64 -2.06
C GLN A 415 5.11 64.73 -1.11
N THR A 416 5.46 64.85 0.16
CA THR A 416 4.67 64.65 1.38
C THR A 416 3.31 65.35 1.36
N LEU A 417 2.29 64.74 1.98
CA LEU A 417 1.25 65.46 2.75
C LEU A 417 0.47 64.48 3.66
N LEU A 418 0.60 64.77 4.97
CA LEU A 418 -0.24 64.45 6.14
C LEU A 418 -0.51 62.99 6.55
#